data_AF-A0A8J5FDY4-F1
#
_entry.id   AF-A0A8J5FDY4-F1
#
_cell.length_a   1.000
_cell.length_b   1.000
_cell.length_c   1.000
_cell.angle_alpha   90.00
_cell.angle_beta   90.00
_cell.angle_gamma   90.00
#
_symmetry.space_group_name_H-M   'P 1'
#
loop_
_entity.id
_entity.type
_entity.pdbx_description
1 polymer ?
#
loop_
_entity_poly.entity_id
_entity_poly.type
_entity_poly.pdbx_seq_one_letter_code
_entity_poly.pdbx_strand_id
1 'polypeptide(L)'
;MVPLDSSVSEVFGSMLLERYEPGLTLLEATQRNDDIGGSVVFKLVKQSSAALLNAYSRPGFPYTAWEIKSLVLEALISEAAAALQAEQFKQANEACH
;
A
#
# COMPACT_ATOMS: atom_id res chain seq x y z
N MET A 1 -2.02 12.09 -8.65
CA MET A 1 -0.85 11.23 -8.89
C MET A 1 0.14 11.44 -7.76
N VAL A 2 0.76 10.37 -7.26
CA VAL A 2 1.74 10.42 -6.17
C VAL A 2 3.16 10.56 -6.77
N PRO A 3 3.98 11.53 -6.32
CA PRO A 3 5.38 11.64 -6.73
C PRO A 3 6.20 10.40 -6.35
N LEU A 4 7.19 10.03 -7.18
CA LEU A 4 7.99 8.80 -7.02
C LEU A 4 8.82 8.78 -5.73
N ASP A 5 9.29 9.95 -5.34
CA ASP A 5 10.11 10.24 -4.16
C ASP A 5 9.28 10.41 -2.88
N SER A 6 7.95 10.26 -2.95
CA SER A 6 7.11 10.34 -1.76
C SER A 6 7.41 9.19 -0.80
N SER A 7 7.53 9.53 0.48
CA SER A 7 7.66 8.54 1.55
C SER A 7 6.38 7.74 1.74
N VAL A 8 6.51 6.55 2.31
CA VAL A 8 5.37 5.70 2.70
C VAL A 8 4.41 6.46 3.62
N SER A 9 4.94 7.22 4.58
CA SER A 9 4.17 8.00 5.54
C SER A 9 3.45 9.22 4.95
N GLU A 10 4.02 9.87 3.93
CA GLU A 10 3.34 10.99 3.25
C GLU A 10 2.14 10.51 2.44
N VAL A 11 2.22 9.28 1.90
CA VAL A 11 1.18 8.77 0.99
C VAL A 11 0.05 8.12 1.76
N PHE A 12 0.39 7.32 2.77
CA PHE A 12 -0.55 6.49 3.52
C PHE A 12 -0.78 6.95 4.96
N GLY A 13 -0.03 7.93 5.46
CA GLY A 13 -0.23 8.54 6.77
C GLY A 13 0.83 8.18 7.82
N SER A 14 0.85 8.97 8.89
CA SER A 14 1.89 8.94 9.93
C SER A 14 1.94 7.65 10.76
N MET A 15 0.87 6.84 10.80
CA MET A 15 0.87 5.55 11.52
C MET A 15 1.95 4.59 11.02
N LEU A 16 2.38 4.74 9.77
CA LEU A 16 3.45 3.92 9.20
C LEU A 16 4.85 4.32 9.68
N LEU A 17 5.01 5.48 10.33
CA LEU A 17 6.28 5.90 10.92
C LEU A 17 6.73 5.02 12.11
N GLU A 18 5.80 4.27 12.72
CA GLU A 18 6.15 3.28 13.74
C GLU A 18 6.93 2.08 13.18
N ARG A 19 6.86 1.88 11.86
CA ARG A 19 7.36 0.67 11.16
C ARG A 19 8.33 0.99 10.04
N TYR A 20 8.29 2.21 9.52
CA TYR A 20 9.13 2.67 8.43
C TYR A 20 9.85 3.94 8.83
N GLU A 21 11.14 3.99 8.50
CA GLU A 21 11.92 5.22 8.60
C GLU A 21 11.23 6.34 7.80
N PRO A 22 11.20 7.59 8.31
CA PRO A 22 10.48 8.70 7.67
C PRO A 22 10.87 8.96 6.20
N GLY A 23 12.10 8.61 5.82
CA GLY A 23 12.62 8.78 4.46
C GLY A 23 12.42 7.59 3.53
N LEU A 24 11.83 6.48 3.98
CA LEU A 24 11.66 5.31 3.12
C LEU A 24 10.59 5.62 2.05
N THR A 25 11.01 5.63 0.79
CA THR A 25 10.13 5.89 -0.34
C THR A 25 9.21 4.71 -0.61
N LEU A 26 8.07 4.96 -1.27
CA LEU A 26 7.17 3.90 -1.74
C LEU A 26 7.88 2.90 -2.66
N LEU A 27 8.75 3.40 -3.55
CA LEU A 27 9.48 2.54 -4.47
C LEU A 27 10.40 1.59 -3.71
N GLU A 28 11.23 2.12 -2.82
CA GLU A 28 12.12 1.31 -1.97
C GLU A 28 11.32 0.30 -1.13
N ALA A 29 10.19 0.74 -0.56
CA ALA A 29 9.31 -0.13 0.22
C ALA A 29 8.72 -1.28 -0.62
N THR A 30 8.52 -1.13 -1.92
CA THR A 30 8.01 -2.22 -2.79
C THR A 30 9.10 -3.18 -3.29
N GLN A 31 10.36 -2.74 -3.27
CA GLN A 31 11.52 -3.48 -3.76
C GLN A 31 12.22 -4.32 -2.67
N ARG A 32 11.97 -4.01 -1.39
CA ARG A 32 12.46 -4.82 -0.27
C ARG A 32 11.94 -6.26 -0.40
N ASN A 33 12.87 -7.21 -0.34
CA ASN A 33 12.61 -8.64 -0.50
C ASN A 33 13.32 -9.44 0.61
N ASP A 34 13.87 -8.75 1.61
CA ASP A 34 14.45 -9.34 2.80
C ASP A 34 13.35 -9.90 3.69
N ASP A 35 13.48 -11.16 4.11
CA ASP A 35 12.51 -11.89 4.95
C ASP A 35 12.25 -11.23 6.31
N ILE A 36 13.02 -10.20 6.67
CA ILE A 36 12.75 -9.29 7.80
C ILE A 36 11.47 -8.47 7.55
N GLY A 37 11.08 -8.30 6.28
CA GLY A 37 9.86 -7.66 5.77
C GLY A 37 8.70 -8.62 5.50
N GLY A 38 8.74 -9.87 5.97
CA GLY A 38 7.60 -10.80 5.94
C GLY A 38 6.37 -10.34 6.74
N SER A 39 6.42 -9.14 7.33
CA SER A 39 5.30 -8.49 8.00
C SER A 39 4.14 -8.29 7.05
N VAL A 40 2.95 -8.62 7.54
CA VAL A 40 1.69 -8.39 6.84
C VAL A 40 1.54 -6.95 6.34
N VAL A 41 2.10 -5.98 7.07
CA VAL A 41 2.08 -4.56 6.70
C VAL A 41 2.89 -4.28 5.43
N PHE A 42 4.01 -4.96 5.20
CA PHE A 42 4.75 -4.83 3.95
C PHE A 42 3.92 -5.28 2.75
N LYS A 43 3.21 -6.42 2.88
CA LYS A 43 2.31 -6.90 1.83
C LYS A 43 1.19 -5.90 1.56
N LEU A 44 0.63 -5.30 2.62
CA LEU A 44 -0.34 -4.22 2.51
C LEU A 44 0.22 -3.04 1.71
N VAL A 45 1.35 -2.46 2.13
CA VAL A 45 1.98 -1.31 1.44
C VAL A 45 2.27 -1.63 -0.02
N LYS A 46 2.79 -2.83 -0.32
CA LYS A 46 3.09 -3.26 -1.69
C LYS A 46 1.82 -3.30 -2.55
N GLN A 47 0.77 -3.95 -2.09
CA GLN A 47 -0.47 -4.10 -2.87
C GLN A 47 -1.25 -2.80 -2.98
N SER A 48 -1.23 -1.95 -1.94
CA SER A 48 -1.82 -0.62 -1.97
C SER A 48 -1.08 0.32 -2.92
N SER A 49 0.25 0.21 -3.02
CA SER A 49 1.04 0.99 -3.99
C SER A 49 0.66 0.64 -5.43
N ALA A 50 0.54 -0.65 -5.74
CA ALA A 50 0.05 -1.11 -7.04
C ALA A 50 -1.40 -0.67 -7.30
N ALA A 51 -2.28 -0.75 -6.29
CA ALA A 51 -3.66 -0.29 -6.39
C ALA A 51 -3.74 1.21 -6.67
N LEU A 52 -2.89 2.04 -6.07
CA LEU A 52 -2.83 3.48 -6.37
C LEU A 52 -2.46 3.75 -7.82
N LEU A 53 -1.46 3.04 -8.34
CA LEU A 53 -1.05 3.17 -9.74
C LEU A 53 -2.19 2.78 -10.70
N ASN A 54 -2.89 1.69 -10.39
CA ASN A 54 -4.05 1.25 -11.15
C ASN A 54 -5.20 2.28 -11.07
N ALA A 55 -5.54 2.78 -9.88
CA ALA A 55 -6.57 3.80 -9.69
C ALA A 55 -6.28 5.10 -10.46
N TYR A 56 -5.01 5.49 -10.61
CA TYR A 56 -4.63 6.67 -11.39
C TYR A 56 -4.63 6.44 -12.90
N SER A 57 -4.39 5.21 -13.35
CA SER A 57 -4.04 4.93 -14.75
C SER A 57 -5.06 4.09 -15.50
N ARG A 58 -5.93 3.37 -14.78
CA ARG A 58 -6.84 2.36 -15.33
C ARG A 58 -8.30 2.77 -15.07
N PRO A 59 -9.03 3.23 -16.10
CA PRO A 59 -10.46 3.45 -15.99
C PRO A 59 -11.18 2.16 -15.58
N GLY A 60 -12.08 2.24 -14.61
CA GLY A 60 -12.82 1.06 -14.12
C GLY A 60 -12.09 0.21 -13.08
N PHE A 61 -10.92 0.63 -12.59
CA PHE A 61 -10.34 0.03 -11.38
C PHE A 61 -11.33 0.19 -10.21
N PRO A 62 -11.56 -0.85 -9.38
CA PRO A 62 -12.65 -0.88 -8.41
C PRO A 62 -12.47 0.04 -7.20
N TYR A 63 -11.31 0.70 -7.08
CA TYR A 63 -11.03 1.64 -5.99
C TYR A 63 -10.56 2.99 -6.53
N THR A 64 -10.97 4.05 -5.86
CA THR A 64 -10.38 5.37 -5.99
C THR A 64 -9.10 5.48 -5.16
N ALA A 65 -8.23 6.43 -5.52
CA ALA A 65 -7.02 6.70 -4.73
C ALA A 65 -7.31 7.09 -3.28
N TRP A 66 -8.46 7.74 -3.02
CA TRP A 66 -8.90 8.08 -1.67
C TRP A 66 -9.30 6.84 -0.87
N GLU A 67 -10.14 5.97 -1.44
CA GLU A 67 -10.56 4.72 -0.79
C GLU A 67 -9.36 3.84 -0.42
N ILE A 68 -8.36 3.74 -1.31
CA ILE A 68 -7.15 2.96 -1.02
C ILE A 68 -6.44 3.48 0.23
N LYS A 69 -6.28 4.81 0.36
CA LYS A 69 -5.61 5.40 1.52
C LYS A 69 -6.39 5.17 2.81
N SER A 70 -7.71 5.35 2.78
CA SER A 70 -8.58 5.11 3.94
C SER A 70 -8.53 3.66 4.40
N LEU A 71 -8.65 2.71 3.46
CA LEU A 71 -8.59 1.28 3.74
C LEU A 71 -7.23 0.84 4.29
N VAL A 72 -6.13 1.46 3.85
CA VAL A 72 -4.81 1.21 4.44
C VAL A 72 -4.78 1.63 5.91
N LEU A 73 -5.27 2.83 6.23
CA LEU A 73 -5.31 3.32 7.62
C LEU A 73 -6.17 2.41 8.51
N GLU A 74 -7.34 1.99 8.03
CA GLU A 74 -8.21 1.05 8.75
C GLU A 74 -7.54 -0.32 8.95
N ALA A 75 -6.84 -0.81 7.94
CA ALA A 75 -6.17 -2.12 7.98
C ALA A 75 -4.97 -2.15 8.93
N LEU A 76 -4.37 -1.00 9.27
CA LEU A 76 -3.25 -0.92 10.22
C LEU A 76 -3.64 -1.18 11.68
N ILE A 77 -4.93 -1.26 12.00
CA ILE A 77 -5.44 -1.52 13.36
C ILE A 77 -5.04 -2.93 13.86
N SER A 78 -4.84 -3.91 12.96
CA SER A 78 -4.39 -5.25 13.34
C SER A 78 -3.70 -5.98 12.19
N GLU A 79 -2.86 -6.97 12.50
CA GLU A 79 -2.24 -7.82 11.47
C GLU A 79 -3.28 -8.60 10.66
N ALA A 80 -4.36 -9.08 11.27
CA ALA A 80 -5.41 -9.79 10.54
C ALA A 80 -6.11 -8.88 9.51
N ALA A 81 -6.41 -7.63 9.89
CA ALA A 81 -7.00 -6.64 8.99
C ALA A 81 -6.03 -6.27 7.85
N ALA A 82 -4.75 -6.05 8.17
CA ALA A 82 -3.71 -5.80 7.19
C ALA A 82 -3.58 -6.96 6.18
N ALA A 83 -3.69 -8.22 6.63
CA ALA A 83 -3.58 -9.38 5.77
C ALA A 83 -4.76 -9.48 4.81
N LEU A 84 -5.98 -9.31 5.35
CA LEU A 84 -7.20 -9.34 4.57
C LEU A 84 -7.20 -8.24 3.51
N GLN A 85 -6.87 -7.01 3.89
CA GLN A 85 -6.87 -5.87 2.98
C GLN A 85 -5.78 -6.00 1.91
N ALA A 86 -4.60 -6.52 2.26
CA ALA A 86 -3.53 -6.80 1.30
C ALA A 86 -3.99 -7.80 0.23
N GLU A 87 -4.69 -8.87 0.63
CA GLU A 87 -5.20 -9.86 -0.32
C GLU A 87 -6.33 -9.30 -1.21
N GLN A 88 -7.23 -8.46 -0.66
CA GLN A 88 -8.25 -7.78 -1.46
C GLN A 88 -7.64 -6.87 -2.54
N PHE A 89 -6.65 -6.06 -2.17
CA PHE A 89 -5.94 -5.22 -3.15
C PHE A 89 -5.19 -6.06 -4.17
N LYS A 90 -4.56 -7.16 -3.76
CA LYS A 90 -3.91 -8.09 -4.70
C LYS A 90 -4.89 -8.62 -5.74
N GLN A 91 -6.04 -9.12 -5.31
CA GLN A 91 -7.08 -9.63 -6.23
C GLN A 91 -7.56 -8.56 -7.20
N ALA A 92 -7.79 -7.33 -6.73
CA ALA A 92 -8.17 -6.21 -7.59
C ALA A 92 -7.07 -5.82 -8.59
N ASN A 93 -5.81 -5.85 -8.16
CA ASN A 93 -4.66 -5.59 -9.03
C ASN A 93 -4.51 -6.67 -10.11
N GLU A 94 -4.71 -7.93 -9.77
CA GLU A 94 -4.61 -9.07 -10.68
C GLU A 94 -5.77 -9.15 -11.68
N ALA A 95 -6.98 -8.78 -11.24
CA ALA A 95 -8.16 -8.70 -12.10
C ALA A 95 -8.13 -7.51 -13.08
N CYS A 96 -7.18 -6.58 -12.91
CA CYS A 96 -6.98 -5.45 -13.79
C CYS A 96 -6.11 -5.87 -14.99
N HIS A 97 -6.71 -5.96 -16.18
CA HIS A 97 -6.04 -6.24 -17.45
C HIS A 97 -6.01 -4.99 -18.35
#